data_AF-A0A699ZG19-F1
#
_entry.id   AF-A0A699ZG19-F1
#
_cell.length_a   1.000
_cell.length_b   1.000
_cell.length_c   1.000
_cell.angle_alpha   90.00
_cell.angle_beta   90.00
_cell.angle_gamma   90.00
#
_symmetry.space_group_name_H-M   'P 1'
#
loop_
_entity.id
_entity.type
_entity.pdbx_description
1 polymer ?
#
loop_
_entity_poly.entity_id
_entity_poly.type
_entity_poly.pdbx_seq_one_letter_code
_entity_poly.pdbx_strand_id
1 'polypeptide(L)'
;MTSAMAVLEQKDALASKLDATTKLSVSAWQCEDCNGALTEFRPKDCAGHRLTKVNTTKRWWQCGHCNARSSTLGVIYPSNRCPK
;
A
#
# COMPACT_ATOMS: atom_id res chain seq x y z
N MET A 1 22.20 -5.60 -33.41
CA MET A 1 22.04 -5.93 -31.98
C MET A 1 21.01 -4.95 -31.42
N THR A 2 19.73 -5.19 -31.70
CA THR A 2 18.74 -5.96 -30.89
C THR A 2 17.97 -5.04 -29.93
N SER A 3 17.07 -4.23 -30.51
CA SER A 3 16.11 -3.39 -29.77
C SER A 3 15.28 -4.17 -28.73
N ALA A 4 15.18 -5.48 -28.88
CA ALA A 4 14.57 -6.38 -27.90
C ALA A 4 15.34 -6.44 -26.56
N MET A 5 16.68 -6.34 -26.56
CA MET A 5 17.47 -6.38 -25.32
C MET A 5 17.30 -5.11 -24.50
N ALA A 6 17.27 -3.94 -25.14
CA ALA A 6 17.00 -2.67 -24.46
C ALA A 6 15.60 -2.62 -23.81
N VAL A 7 14.59 -3.25 -24.43
CA VAL A 7 13.23 -3.35 -23.87
C VAL A 7 13.20 -4.26 -22.65
N LEU A 8 13.98 -5.34 -22.64
CA LEU A 8 14.07 -6.26 -21.51
C LEU A 8 14.81 -5.63 -20.33
N GLU A 9 15.92 -4.92 -20.58
CA GLU A 9 16.66 -4.19 -19.55
C GLU A 9 15.80 -3.10 -18.87
N GLN A 10 14.95 -2.42 -19.64
CA GLN A 10 13.98 -1.47 -19.08
C GLN A 10 12.95 -2.16 -18.17
N LYS A 11 12.51 -3.38 -18.52
CA LYS A 11 11.57 -4.15 -17.71
C LYS A 11 12.22 -4.64 -16.40
N ASP A 12 13.47 -5.09 -16.45
CA ASP A 12 14.22 -5.50 -15.24
C ASP A 12 14.56 -4.30 -14.34
N ALA A 13 14.85 -3.13 -14.91
CA ALA A 13 15.05 -1.91 -14.14
C ALA A 13 13.76 -1.42 -13.47
N LEU A 14 12.61 -1.58 -14.12
CA LEU A 14 11.30 -1.29 -13.54
C LEU A 14 10.94 -2.31 -12.46
N ALA A 15 11.19 -3.60 -12.68
CA ALA A 15 10.98 -4.65 -11.69
C ALA A 15 11.83 -4.40 -10.43
N SER A 16 13.10 -4.05 -10.59
CA SER A 16 13.99 -3.72 -9.46
C SER A 16 13.52 -2.50 -8.66
N LYS A 17 12.96 -1.48 -9.33
CA LYS A 17 12.36 -0.32 -8.67
C LYS A 17 11.07 -0.68 -7.94
N LEU A 18 10.28 -1.61 -8.49
CA LEU A 18 9.05 -2.10 -7.86
C LEU A 18 9.34 -2.96 -6.63
N ASP A 19 10.34 -3.85 -6.69
CA ASP A 19 10.82 -4.65 -5.55
C ASP A 19 11.39 -3.76 -4.43
N ALA A 20 12.08 -2.67 -4.78
CA ALA A 20 12.57 -1.71 -3.79
C ALA A 20 11.47 -0.86 -3.14
N THR A 21 10.28 -0.76 -3.76
CA THR A 21 9.18 0.07 -3.27
C THR A 21 8.39 -0.65 -2.17
N THR A 22 9.03 -0.88 -1.03
CA THR A 22 8.36 -1.34 0.21
C THR A 22 7.50 -0.25 0.87
N LYS A 23 7.63 1.00 0.40
CA LYS A 23 6.93 2.18 0.90
C LYS A 23 6.45 3.01 -0.29
N LEU A 24 5.15 3.24 -0.38
CA LEU A 24 4.56 4.10 -1.39
C LEU A 24 3.75 5.19 -0.70
N SER A 25 4.01 6.44 -1.05
CA SER A 25 3.15 7.56 -0.63
C SER A 25 1.87 7.51 -1.45
N VAL A 26 0.74 7.29 -0.78
CA VAL A 26 -0.58 7.18 -1.38
C VAL A 26 -1.52 8.21 -0.80
N SER A 27 -2.44 8.68 -1.63
CA SER A 27 -3.58 9.47 -1.18
C SER A 27 -4.62 8.53 -0.58
N ALA A 28 -4.82 8.61 0.74
CA ALA A 28 -5.85 7.87 1.47
C ALA A 28 -6.96 8.81 1.97
N TRP A 29 -8.06 8.23 2.40
CA TRP A 29 -9.15 8.93 3.07
C TRP A 29 -9.07 8.68 4.57
N GLN A 30 -9.09 9.75 5.34
CA GLN A 30 -9.19 9.71 6.80
C GLN A 30 -10.60 10.11 7.20
N CYS A 31 -11.27 9.26 7.97
CA CYS A 31 -12.57 9.56 8.54
C CYS A 31 -12.38 10.19 9.93
N GLU A 32 -12.81 11.43 10.13
CA GLU A 32 -12.71 12.12 11.42
C GLU A 32 -13.65 11.50 12.47
N ASP A 33 -14.84 11.07 12.04
CA ASP A 33 -15.86 10.50 12.94
C ASP A 33 -15.55 9.07 13.41
N CYS A 34 -14.78 8.30 12.62
CA CYS A 34 -14.38 6.93 12.96
C CYS A 34 -13.03 6.87 13.65
N ASN A 35 -12.75 7.83 14.54
CA ASN A 35 -11.51 7.92 15.30
C ASN A 35 -10.25 7.94 14.41
N GLY A 36 -10.32 8.63 13.27
CA GLY A 36 -9.20 8.77 12.34
C GLY A 36 -8.91 7.55 11.48
N ALA A 37 -9.88 6.64 11.28
CA ALA A 37 -9.72 5.47 10.42
C ALA A 37 -9.25 5.87 9.01
N LEU A 38 -8.16 5.23 8.56
CA LEU A 38 -7.51 5.47 7.27
C LEU A 38 -7.86 4.34 6.30
N THR A 39 -8.42 4.69 5.15
CA THR A 39 -8.75 3.72 4.09
C THR A 39 -8.29 4.24 2.73
N GLU A 40 -7.84 3.35 1.84
CA GLU A 40 -7.43 3.73 0.48
C GLU A 40 -8.62 4.22 -0.35
N PHE A 41 -9.77 3.59 -0.14
CA PHE A 41 -11.01 3.91 -0.81
C PHE A 41 -11.99 4.54 0.18
N ARG A 42 -12.89 5.37 -0.34
CA ARG A 42 -13.99 5.93 0.45
C ARG A 42 -14.87 4.76 0.95
N PRO A 43 -14.97 4.54 2.28
CA PRO A 43 -15.82 3.49 2.81
C PRO A 43 -17.28 3.82 2.52
N LYS A 44 -18.08 2.83 2.10
CA LYS A 44 -19.53 3.00 1.90
C LYS A 44 -20.24 3.28 3.23
N ASP A 45 -19.76 2.65 4.30
CA ASP A 45 -20.31 2.80 5.66
C ASP A 45 -20.04 4.19 6.25
N CYS A 46 -19.05 4.91 5.73
CA CYS A 46 -18.69 6.27 6.15
C CYS A 46 -19.21 7.35 5.17
N ALA A 47 -20.20 7.04 4.33
CA ALA A 47 -20.68 7.96 3.29
C ALA A 47 -21.14 9.32 3.85
N GLY A 48 -21.74 9.33 5.05
CA GLY A 48 -22.19 10.53 5.76
C GLY A 48 -21.18 11.13 6.75
N HIS A 49 -19.98 10.55 6.88
CA HIS A 49 -18.96 11.05 7.79
C HIS A 49 -18.08 12.12 7.14
N ARG A 50 -17.43 12.93 7.96
CA ARG A 50 -16.42 13.89 7.53
C ARG A 50 -15.15 13.15 7.14
N LEU A 51 -14.93 13.05 5.83
CA LEU A 51 -13.79 12.40 5.21
C LEU A 51 -12.82 13.44 4.65
N THR A 52 -11.56 13.38 5.07
CA THR A 52 -10.47 14.21 4.56
C THR A 52 -9.51 13.38 3.74
N LYS A 53 -8.97 13.97 2.66
CA LYS A 53 -7.93 13.33 1.86
C LYS A 53 -6.59 13.62 2.49
N VAL A 54 -5.85 12.57 2.84
CA VAL A 54 -4.53 12.68 3.46
C VAL A 54 -3.50 11.89 2.67
N ASN A 55 -2.29 12.45 2.55
CA ASN A 55 -1.17 11.71 1.99
C ASN A 55 -0.57 10.84 3.09
N THR A 56 -0.60 9.53 2.90
CA THR A 56 -0.09 8.57 3.88
C THR A 56 0.85 7.56 3.22
N THR A 57 1.71 6.94 4.01
CA THR A 57 2.60 5.90 3.50
C THR A 57 1.91 4.55 3.59
N LYS A 58 1.72 3.90 2.44
CA LYS A 58 1.36 2.49 2.33
C LYS A 58 2.61 1.63 2.42
N ARG A 59 2.55 0.59 3.23
CA ARG A 59 3.61 -0.41 3.41
C ARG A 59 3.04 -1.79 3.15
N TRP A 60 3.83 -2.66 2.55
CA TRP A 60 3.47 -4.04 2.32
C TRP A 60 4.28 -4.96 3.22
N TRP A 61 3.61 -5.98 3.73
CA TRP A 61 4.15 -6.97 4.64
C TRP A 61 3.86 -8.34 4.07
N GLN A 62 4.84 -9.22 4.21
CA GLN A 62 4.71 -10.64 3.95
C GLN A 62 5.13 -11.38 5.20
N CYS A 63 4.28 -12.27 5.68
CA CYS A 63 4.66 -13.12 6.80
C CYS A 63 5.66 -14.18 6.32
N GLY A 64 6.79 -14.34 7.01
CA GLY A 64 7.83 -15.30 6.65
C GLY A 64 7.42 -16.77 6.82
N HIS A 65 6.37 -17.07 7.58
CA HIS A 65 5.90 -18.44 7.80
C HIS A 65 4.74 -18.82 6.86
N CYS A 66 3.66 -18.03 6.88
CA CYS A 66 2.43 -18.30 6.13
C CYS A 66 2.45 -17.73 4.69
N ASN A 67 3.45 -16.90 4.32
CA ASN A 67 3.47 -16.08 3.10
C ASN A 67 2.23 -15.19 2.90
N ALA A 68 1.42 -15.00 3.95
CA ALA A 68 0.28 -14.11 3.91
C ALA A 68 0.75 -12.68 3.69
N ARG A 69 0.05 -11.97 2.80
CA ARG A 69 0.34 -10.56 2.48
C ARG A 69 -0.65 -9.66 3.20
N SER A 70 -0.14 -8.59 3.78
CA SER A 70 -0.95 -7.55 4.39
C SER A 70 -0.37 -6.17 4.05
N SER A 71 -1.22 -5.16 3.97
CA SER A 71 -0.78 -3.78 3.79
C SER A 71 -1.22 -2.92 4.96
N THR A 72 -0.35 -2.01 5.39
CA THR A 72 -0.68 -0.99 6.39
C THR A 72 -0.66 0.40 5.76
N LEU A 73 -1.53 1.28 6.26
CA LEU A 73 -1.62 2.68 5.85
C LEU A 73 -1.29 3.54 7.07
N GLY A 74 -0.26 4.38 6.96
CA GLY A 74 0.11 5.32 8.02
C GLY A 74 0.72 4.69 9.28
N VAL A 75 0.76 3.36 9.38
CA VAL A 75 1.33 2.63 10.52
C VAL A 75 2.57 1.84 10.10
N ILE A 76 3.61 1.90 10.94
CA ILE A 76 4.91 1.25 10.68
C ILE A 76 4.82 -0.27 10.75
N TYR A 77 3.93 -0.84 11.58
CA TYR A 77 3.76 -2.30 11.68
C TYR A 77 2.27 -2.65 11.68
N PRO A 78 1.87 -3.80 11.12
CA PRO A 78 0.50 -4.26 11.22
C PRO A 78 0.16 -4.59 12.68
N SER A 79 -0.94 -4.04 13.19
CA SER A 79 -1.46 -4.37 14.52
C SER A 79 -2.17 -5.73 14.56
N ASN A 80 -2.55 -6.26 13.40
CA ASN A 80 -3.29 -7.51 13.26
C ASN A 80 -2.31 -8.70 13.14
N ARG A 81 -2.68 -9.83 13.75
CA ARG A 81 -1.92 -11.10 13.64
C ARG A 81 -2.02 -11.70 12.22
N CYS A 82 -1.10 -12.61 11.84
CA CYS A 82 -1.26 -13.36 10.56
C CYS A 82 -2.65 -14.03 10.59
N PRO A 83 -3.44 -13.95 9.51
CA PRO A 83 -4.74 -14.61 9.42
C PRO A 83 -4.65 -16.14 9.29
N LYS A 84 -3.44 -16.70 9.27
CA LYS A 84 -3.13 -18.14 9.18
C LYS A 84 -2.29 -18.50 10.38
#